data_AF-A0A518FXP8-F1
#
_entry.id   AF-A0A518FXP8-F1
#
_cell.length_a   1.000
_cell.length_b   1.000
_cell.length_c   1.000
_cell.angle_alpha   90.00
_cell.angle_beta   90.00
_cell.angle_gamma   90.00
#
_symmetry.space_group_name_H-M   'P 1'
#
loop_
_entity.id
_entity.type
_entity.pdbx_description
1 polymer ?
#
loop_
_entity_poly.entity_id
_entity_poly.type
_entity_poly.pdbx_seq_one_letter_code
_entity_poly.pdbx_strand_id
1 'polypeptide(L)'
;MDAQEVISTKTGMIRDRFHQFFFAKEVPYGLAIVRMLVPLVLLGTVCTRWPFARELFSADGAPAPLADLFRYYDYLPVLPGTVAVGLFAALGFFLFCCSIGWMTRFSLIASVVLYTYFCCMDCISMATKYSAIATHVLFILSLSNCGAVWSVDSWLKGRKAARTWPQYAKTEPPRFEIWPQRLMQILIALVYFGAAVTKLHTPGYLEGDQIIYWAMSRYNNPHPLGEFLTQFPIIVSAMSYIAIVWEIAFIFVVWRKWGRPIALGLGAAFHIGTTFSLGLYIFPMVSISIYFCFLKEQDVQWLSAHLRRLYRQGGWFQQNMDRFRLLVEQYRPQPVASWKSPTAWVTGIAAVLALSIYVEYEQDPYGIRRPEGRMTLHEVEPEMVAQMLKPEQTMREKDKFLSVDVGTQMVGGWLINRKSEFMLGETMLVQCCLNPPHEDLWVDCHFCEESGRIVYRAGQIAPRENLRAVFQFYPEEVLEPGNYFISVKSKGKEVLRRSVTLLPKLSAMAN
;
A
#
# COMPACT_ATOMS: atom_id res chain seq x y z
N MET A 1 42.97 -49.38 -21.05
CA MET A 1 43.50 -48.16 -20.41
C MET A 1 42.39 -47.15 -20.46
N ASP A 2 41.65 -47.11 -19.36
CA ASP A 2 40.39 -46.39 -19.20
C ASP A 2 40.63 -44.89 -19.19
N ALA A 3 40.00 -44.18 -20.13
CA ALA A 3 39.85 -42.74 -20.04
C ALA A 3 38.72 -42.47 -19.05
N GLN A 4 39.08 -41.93 -17.89
CA GLN A 4 38.14 -41.52 -16.85
C GLN A 4 37.07 -40.60 -17.43
N GLU A 5 35.81 -41.03 -17.32
CA GLU A 5 34.65 -40.17 -17.39
C GLU A 5 34.83 -39.02 -16.39
N VAL A 6 35.04 -37.81 -16.90
CA VAL A 6 34.92 -36.59 -16.12
C VAL A 6 33.44 -36.42 -15.79
N ILE A 7 33.04 -36.97 -14.64
CA ILE A 7 31.75 -36.69 -14.01
C ILE A 7 31.67 -35.17 -13.82
N SER A 8 30.90 -34.51 -14.69
CA SER A 8 30.53 -33.10 -14.53
C SER A 8 29.70 -32.97 -13.25
N THR A 9 30.39 -32.59 -12.19
CA THR A 9 29.84 -32.46 -10.85
C THR A 9 28.64 -31.50 -10.85
N LYS A 10 27.53 -31.91 -10.22
CA LYS A 10 26.29 -31.12 -10.02
C LYS A 10 26.54 -29.66 -9.55
N THR A 11 27.69 -29.40 -8.93
CA THR A 11 28.18 -28.10 -8.49
C THR A 11 28.36 -27.08 -9.62
N GLY A 12 28.82 -27.51 -10.81
CA GLY A 12 28.90 -26.64 -12.00
C GLY A 12 27.51 -26.15 -12.43
N MET A 13 26.53 -27.04 -12.38
CA MET A 13 25.15 -26.75 -12.79
C MET A 13 24.44 -25.71 -11.90
N ILE A 14 24.70 -25.71 -10.58
CA ILE A 14 24.13 -24.71 -9.66
C ILE A 14 24.81 -23.36 -9.84
N ARG A 15 26.16 -23.34 -9.94
CA ARG A 15 26.93 -22.13 -10.18
C ARG A 15 26.52 -21.46 -11.51
N ASP A 16 26.37 -22.23 -12.57
CA ASP A 16 25.99 -21.72 -13.88
C ASP A 16 24.56 -21.17 -13.88
N ARG A 17 23.62 -21.84 -13.21
CA ARG A 17 22.24 -21.33 -13.03
C ARG A 17 22.21 -20.05 -12.21
N PHE A 18 22.98 -19.98 -11.13
CA PHE A 18 23.11 -18.76 -10.32
C PHE A 18 23.69 -17.62 -11.15
N HIS A 19 24.75 -17.90 -11.90
CA HIS A 19 25.40 -16.92 -12.74
C HIS A 19 24.45 -16.42 -13.84
N GLN A 20 23.73 -17.32 -14.50
CA GLN A 20 22.73 -16.96 -15.50
C GLN A 20 21.56 -16.17 -14.90
N PHE A 21 21.13 -16.49 -13.68
CA PHE A 21 20.02 -15.80 -13.04
C PHE A 21 20.35 -14.33 -12.75
N PHE A 22 21.52 -14.05 -12.16
CA PHE A 22 21.93 -12.69 -11.78
C PHE A 22 22.64 -11.92 -12.91
N PHE A 23 23.48 -12.58 -13.70
CA PHE A 23 24.42 -11.90 -14.60
C PHE A 23 24.09 -12.10 -16.09
N ALA A 24 22.90 -12.60 -16.43
CA ALA A 24 22.41 -12.51 -17.81
C ALA A 24 22.38 -11.04 -18.27
N LYS A 25 22.71 -10.81 -19.54
CA LYS A 25 22.75 -9.47 -20.12
C LYS A 25 21.47 -9.17 -20.88
N GLU A 26 20.72 -8.19 -20.42
CA GLU A 26 19.50 -7.69 -21.07
C GLU A 26 19.54 -6.16 -21.20
N VAL A 27 18.68 -5.62 -22.06
CA VAL A 27 18.44 -4.17 -22.09
C VAL A 27 17.60 -3.79 -20.87
N PRO A 28 17.99 -2.75 -20.08
CA PRO A 28 17.39 -2.49 -18.77
C PRO A 28 16.03 -1.76 -18.85
N TYR A 29 15.13 -2.21 -19.72
CA TYR A 29 13.82 -1.59 -19.93
C TYR A 29 12.95 -1.57 -18.67
N GLY A 30 12.89 -2.69 -17.94
CA GLY A 30 12.12 -2.77 -16.70
C GLY A 30 12.61 -1.75 -15.67
N LEU A 31 13.92 -1.71 -15.43
CA LEU A 31 14.54 -0.74 -14.53
C LEU A 31 14.36 0.71 -14.98
N ALA A 32 14.39 0.97 -16.29
CA ALA A 32 14.14 2.31 -16.82
C ALA A 32 12.71 2.80 -16.54
N ILE A 33 11.70 1.91 -16.62
CA ILE A 33 10.31 2.26 -16.27
C ILE A 33 10.18 2.49 -14.76
N VAL A 34 10.77 1.62 -13.92
CA VAL A 34 10.77 1.84 -12.47
C VAL A 34 11.43 3.17 -12.11
N ARG A 35 12.55 3.51 -12.76
CA ARG A 35 13.24 4.81 -12.64
C ARG A 35 12.35 6.00 -13.04
N MET A 36 11.41 5.82 -13.97
CA MET A 36 10.46 6.89 -14.32
C MET A 36 9.36 7.02 -13.28
N LEU A 37 8.74 5.90 -12.91
CA LEU A 37 7.48 5.91 -12.19
C LEU A 37 7.66 6.08 -10.69
N VAL A 38 8.61 5.37 -10.06
CA VAL A 38 8.79 5.45 -8.61
C VAL A 38 9.17 6.87 -8.16
N PRO A 39 10.21 7.53 -8.73
CA PRO A 39 10.54 8.90 -8.33
C PRO A 39 9.43 9.90 -8.68
N LEU A 40 8.63 9.66 -9.72
CA LEU A 40 7.49 10.52 -10.07
C LEU A 40 6.38 10.44 -9.02
N VAL A 41 6.06 9.24 -8.54
CA VAL A 41 5.10 9.06 -7.44
C VAL A 41 5.60 9.73 -6.16
N LEU A 42 6.88 9.56 -5.83
CA LEU A 42 7.50 10.22 -4.67
C LEU A 42 7.53 11.74 -4.81
N LEU A 43 7.76 12.26 -6.02
CA LEU A 43 7.72 13.70 -6.29
C LEU A 43 6.36 14.29 -5.93
N GLY A 44 5.26 13.58 -6.22
CA GLY A 44 3.93 13.98 -5.77
C GLY A 44 3.85 14.15 -4.25
N THR A 45 4.43 13.23 -3.49
CA THR A 45 4.46 13.32 -2.01
C THR A 45 5.33 14.43 -1.47
N VAL A 46 6.42 14.77 -2.17
CA VAL A 46 7.30 15.89 -1.83
C VAL A 46 6.60 17.20 -2.11
N CYS A 47 5.96 17.35 -3.28
CA CYS A 47 5.24 18.56 -3.65
C CYS A 47 4.11 18.89 -2.67
N THR A 48 3.37 17.89 -2.17
CA THR A 48 2.28 18.13 -1.21
C THR A 48 2.77 18.53 0.19
N ARG A 49 4.00 18.15 0.56
CA ARG A 49 4.60 18.44 1.87
C ARG A 49 5.51 19.67 1.86
N TRP A 50 5.99 20.07 0.69
CA TRP A 50 6.98 21.15 0.55
C TRP A 50 6.55 22.47 1.20
N PRO A 51 5.27 22.92 1.12
CA PRO A 51 4.83 24.14 1.81
C PRO A 51 4.99 24.09 3.34
N PHE A 52 5.13 22.90 3.92
CA PHE A 52 5.25 22.67 5.36
C PHE A 52 6.63 22.11 5.74
N ALA A 53 7.62 22.22 4.85
CA ALA A 53 8.92 21.57 5.05
C ALA A 53 9.70 22.14 6.23
N ARG A 54 9.51 23.42 6.57
CA ARG A 54 10.15 24.06 7.72
C ARG A 54 9.59 23.48 9.03
N GLU A 55 8.28 23.32 9.09
CA GLU A 55 7.54 22.85 10.26
C GLU A 55 7.82 21.36 10.53
N LEU A 56 7.87 20.56 9.46
CA LEU A 56 7.97 19.10 9.55
C LEU A 56 9.39 18.57 9.73
N PHE A 57 10.42 19.28 9.24
CA PHE A 57 11.76 18.68 9.07
C PHE A 57 12.92 19.50 9.64
N SER A 58 12.66 20.56 10.41
CA SER A 58 13.69 21.51 10.80
C SER A 58 13.65 21.94 12.27
N ALA A 59 14.73 22.54 12.74
CA ALA A 59 14.86 23.07 14.09
C ALA A 59 13.93 24.26 14.38
N ASP A 60 13.39 24.90 13.34
CA ASP A 60 12.40 25.98 13.49
C ASP A 60 10.98 25.41 13.74
N GLY A 61 10.79 24.12 13.49
CA GLY A 61 9.53 23.40 13.58
C GLY A 61 9.49 22.37 14.71
N ALA A 62 8.65 21.35 14.52
CA ALA A 62 8.49 20.23 15.45
C ALA A 62 8.68 18.90 14.71
N PRO A 63 9.91 18.60 14.25
CA PRO A 63 10.19 17.35 13.59
C PRO A 63 9.95 16.18 14.55
N ALA A 64 9.70 15.00 13.98
CA ALA A 64 9.49 13.77 14.75
C ALA A 64 10.53 12.72 14.33
N PRO A 65 11.80 12.86 14.76
CA PRO A 65 12.84 11.93 14.37
C PRO A 65 12.52 10.49 14.76
N LEU A 66 12.67 9.55 13.82
CA LEU A 66 12.40 8.13 14.05
C LEU A 66 13.29 7.55 15.16
N ALA A 67 14.53 8.03 15.27
CA ALA A 67 15.50 7.55 16.25
C ALA A 67 15.09 7.86 17.70
N ASP A 68 14.36 8.95 17.93
CA ASP A 68 13.89 9.36 19.25
C ASP A 68 12.88 8.36 19.83
N LEU A 69 12.07 7.71 18.97
CA LEU A 69 11.15 6.62 19.37
C LEU A 69 11.91 5.44 20.00
N PHE A 70 13.16 5.23 19.58
CA PHE A 70 14.05 4.20 20.10
C PHE A 70 15.04 4.75 21.15
N ARG A 71 14.83 5.98 21.65
CA ARG A 71 15.67 6.67 22.63
C ARG A 71 17.10 6.95 22.15
N TYR A 72 17.31 7.01 20.84
CA TYR A 72 18.57 7.46 20.23
C TYR A 72 18.47 8.93 19.82
N TYR A 73 18.47 9.80 20.82
CA TYR A 73 18.44 11.24 20.62
C TYR A 73 19.69 11.72 19.86
N ASP A 74 19.52 12.77 19.07
CA ASP A 74 20.60 13.41 18.29
C ASP A 74 21.31 12.47 17.30
N TYR A 75 20.69 11.34 16.92
CA TYR A 75 21.27 10.37 15.97
C TYR A 75 21.56 10.98 14.59
N LEU A 76 20.65 11.85 14.11
CA LEU A 76 20.85 12.65 12.91
C LEU A 76 20.64 14.13 13.27
N PRO A 77 21.41 15.04 12.66
CA PRO A 77 21.30 16.45 12.97
C PRO A 77 19.96 17.01 12.47
N VAL A 78 19.24 17.70 13.34
CA VAL A 78 18.08 18.52 12.96
C VAL A 78 18.59 19.82 12.36
N LEU A 79 18.27 20.08 11.10
CA LEU A 79 18.83 21.21 10.35
C LEU A 79 18.04 22.51 10.56
N PRO A 80 18.67 23.69 10.40
CA PRO A 80 17.96 24.97 10.40
C PRO A 80 16.88 25.04 9.30
N GLY A 81 15.81 25.80 9.53
CA GLY A 81 14.64 25.80 8.65
C GLY A 81 14.93 26.07 7.17
N THR A 82 15.72 27.11 6.87
CA THR A 82 16.05 27.45 5.48
C THR A 82 16.87 26.36 4.79
N VAL A 83 17.72 25.66 5.54
CA VAL A 83 18.52 24.53 5.03
C VAL A 83 17.62 23.34 4.75
N ALA A 84 16.71 23.00 5.66
CA ALA A 84 15.76 21.91 5.49
C ALA A 84 14.84 22.15 4.28
N VAL A 85 14.29 23.36 4.13
CA VAL A 85 13.46 23.75 2.97
C VAL A 85 14.24 23.62 1.66
N GLY A 86 15.48 24.12 1.62
CA GLY A 86 16.36 24.01 0.45
C GLY A 86 16.66 22.54 0.09
N LEU A 87 17.03 21.71 1.07
CA LEU A 87 17.30 20.30 0.83
C LEU A 87 16.05 19.52 0.42
N PHE A 88 14.88 19.86 0.95
CA PHE A 88 13.62 19.22 0.57
C PHE A 88 13.21 19.61 -0.87
N ALA A 89 13.45 20.86 -1.28
CA ALA A 89 13.31 21.30 -2.67
C ALA A 89 14.30 20.59 -3.60
N ALA A 90 15.57 20.45 -3.17
CA ALA A 90 16.59 19.70 -3.91
C ALA A 90 16.20 18.23 -4.10
N LEU A 91 15.61 17.58 -3.09
CA LEU A 91 15.05 16.25 -3.21
C LEU A 91 13.98 16.18 -4.31
N GLY A 92 13.04 17.14 -4.34
CA GLY A 92 12.05 17.24 -5.42
C GLY A 92 12.68 17.36 -6.80
N PHE A 93 13.69 18.23 -6.96
CA PHE A 93 14.45 18.35 -8.20
C PHE A 93 15.17 17.05 -8.58
N PHE A 94 15.82 16.38 -7.64
CA PHE A 94 16.50 15.11 -7.92
C PHE A 94 15.53 14.01 -8.30
N LEU A 95 14.36 13.91 -7.66
CA LEU A 95 13.32 12.96 -8.04
C LEU A 95 12.80 13.24 -9.45
N PHE A 96 12.59 14.51 -9.81
CA PHE A 96 12.26 14.91 -11.18
C PHE A 96 13.36 14.49 -12.17
N CYS A 97 14.62 14.82 -11.89
CA CYS A 97 15.77 14.41 -12.71
C CYS A 97 15.90 12.90 -12.80
N CYS A 98 15.62 12.16 -11.73
CA CYS A 98 15.56 10.71 -11.72
C CYS A 98 14.50 10.22 -12.70
N SER A 99 13.28 10.79 -12.68
CA SER A 99 12.14 10.42 -13.52
C SER A 99 12.37 10.65 -15.01
N ILE A 100 13.10 11.69 -15.40
CA ILE A 100 13.48 11.94 -16.80
C ILE A 100 14.83 11.30 -17.18
N GLY A 101 15.60 10.84 -16.20
CA GLY A 101 16.94 10.28 -16.37
C GLY A 101 17.97 11.33 -16.81
N TRP A 102 18.06 12.42 -16.06
CA TRP A 102 19.04 13.49 -16.26
C TRP A 102 20.05 13.49 -15.10
N MET A 103 21.35 13.37 -15.42
CA MET A 103 22.42 13.11 -14.44
C MET A 103 22.06 11.92 -13.53
N THR A 104 21.49 10.87 -14.14
CA THR A 104 20.70 9.82 -13.51
C THR A 104 21.36 9.23 -12.26
N ARG A 105 22.65 8.88 -12.33
CA ARG A 105 23.37 8.26 -11.21
C ARG A 105 23.53 9.22 -10.03
N PHE A 106 23.91 10.47 -10.30
CA PHE A 106 24.06 11.48 -9.27
C PHE A 106 22.70 11.79 -8.62
N SER A 107 21.68 12.05 -9.46
CA SER A 107 20.32 12.34 -9.01
C SER A 107 19.77 11.20 -8.14
N LEU A 108 19.99 9.94 -8.51
CA LEU A 108 19.55 8.78 -7.72
C LEU A 108 20.27 8.68 -6.37
N ILE A 109 21.60 8.83 -6.34
CA ILE A 109 22.36 8.80 -5.08
C ILE A 109 21.87 9.93 -4.15
N ALA A 110 21.72 11.14 -4.69
CA ALA A 110 21.25 12.28 -3.91
C ALA A 110 19.81 12.09 -3.43
N SER A 111 18.92 11.54 -4.27
CA SER A 111 17.55 11.18 -3.86
C SER A 111 17.54 10.12 -2.76
N VAL A 112 18.38 9.08 -2.82
CA VAL A 112 18.47 8.07 -1.76
C VAL A 112 18.86 8.71 -0.44
N VAL A 113 19.92 9.52 -0.43
CA VAL A 113 20.44 10.17 0.78
C VAL A 113 19.39 11.10 1.38
N LEU A 114 18.85 12.03 0.59
CA LEU A 114 17.89 13.01 1.08
C LEU A 114 16.56 12.38 1.46
N TYR A 115 16.01 11.47 0.65
CA TYR A 115 14.73 10.84 0.95
C TYR A 115 14.82 10.00 2.23
N THR A 116 15.92 9.27 2.44
CA THR A 116 16.16 8.52 3.68
C THR A 116 16.26 9.47 4.88
N TYR A 117 17.05 10.54 4.75
CA TYR A 117 17.19 11.55 5.80
C TYR A 117 15.83 12.12 6.23
N PHE A 118 15.01 12.58 5.28
CA PHE A 118 13.70 13.16 5.60
C PHE A 118 12.70 12.13 6.14
N CYS A 119 12.75 10.87 5.68
CA CYS A 119 11.99 9.79 6.33
C CYS A 119 12.42 9.61 7.80
N CYS A 120 13.72 9.71 8.10
CA CYS A 120 14.19 9.62 9.47
C CYS A 120 13.84 10.85 10.33
N MET A 121 13.52 12.01 9.75
CA MET A 121 13.14 13.24 10.46
C MET A 121 11.64 13.33 10.80
N ASP A 122 10.81 12.55 10.11
CA ASP A 122 9.36 12.54 10.32
C ASP A 122 8.82 11.11 10.30
N CYS A 123 8.77 10.50 11.49
CA CYS A 123 8.23 9.17 11.68
C CYS A 123 6.70 9.10 11.61
N ILE A 124 6.03 10.25 11.65
CA ILE A 124 4.57 10.35 11.69
C ILE A 124 4.01 10.33 10.26
N SER A 125 4.52 11.20 9.38
CA SER A 125 3.89 11.44 8.08
C SER A 125 4.71 10.95 6.88
N MET A 126 6.03 10.82 7.01
CA MET A 126 6.93 10.43 5.91
C MET A 126 7.42 8.98 6.04
N ALA A 127 7.81 8.54 7.24
CA ALA A 127 8.28 7.17 7.49
C ALA A 127 7.13 6.13 7.47
N THR A 128 6.77 5.71 6.28
CA THR A 128 5.70 4.73 6.02
C THR A 128 6.23 3.50 5.31
N LYS A 129 5.42 2.44 5.20
CA LYS A 129 5.77 1.21 4.47
C LYS A 129 6.24 1.48 3.03
N TYR A 130 5.55 2.37 2.30
CA TYR A 130 5.95 2.70 0.92
C TYR A 130 7.27 3.44 0.87
N SER A 131 7.56 4.32 1.83
CA SER A 131 8.80 5.09 1.87
C SER A 131 10.02 4.19 2.10
N ALA A 132 9.89 3.18 2.96
CA ALA A 132 10.93 2.18 3.18
C ALA A 132 11.20 1.39 1.89
N ILE A 133 10.17 0.86 1.24
CA ILE A 133 10.30 0.12 -0.03
C ILE A 133 10.92 1.01 -1.11
N ALA A 134 10.43 2.25 -1.24
CA ALA A 134 10.90 3.18 -2.26
C ALA A 134 12.37 3.56 -2.06
N THR A 135 12.82 3.73 -0.81
CA THR A 135 14.24 3.99 -0.49
C THR A 135 15.14 2.86 -0.97
N HIS A 136 14.77 1.61 -0.72
CA HIS A 136 15.53 0.44 -1.21
C HIS A 136 15.53 0.36 -2.74
N VAL A 137 14.41 0.69 -3.38
CA VAL A 137 14.30 0.75 -4.85
C VAL A 137 15.19 1.84 -5.43
N LEU A 138 15.16 3.05 -4.87
CA LEU A 138 16.05 4.14 -5.28
C LEU A 138 17.53 3.75 -5.11
N PHE A 139 17.87 3.06 -4.01
CA PHE A 139 19.21 2.55 -3.77
C PHE A 139 19.65 1.55 -4.85
N ILE A 140 18.83 0.54 -5.13
CA ILE A 140 19.11 -0.43 -6.20
C ILE A 140 19.24 0.26 -7.56
N LEU A 141 18.36 1.22 -7.87
CA LEU A 141 18.43 1.99 -9.10
C LEU A 141 19.74 2.78 -9.21
N SER A 142 20.20 3.38 -8.10
CA SER A 142 21.45 4.17 -8.05
C SER A 142 22.70 3.35 -8.41
N LEU A 143 22.66 2.04 -8.18
CA LEU A 143 23.72 1.09 -8.51
C LEU A 143 23.52 0.43 -9.89
N SER A 144 22.43 0.75 -10.59
CA SER A 144 22.04 0.12 -11.85
C SER A 144 22.35 0.97 -13.08
N ASN A 145 22.14 0.39 -14.26
CA ASN A 145 22.22 1.07 -15.55
C ASN A 145 20.84 1.56 -16.06
N CYS A 146 19.90 1.87 -15.16
CA CYS A 146 18.53 2.30 -15.51
C CYS A 146 18.45 3.62 -16.32
N GLY A 147 19.53 4.40 -16.34
CA GLY A 147 19.67 5.59 -17.18
C GLY A 147 20.23 5.32 -18.58
N ALA A 148 20.52 4.07 -18.96
CA ALA A 148 21.11 3.77 -20.25
C ALA A 148 20.12 3.77 -21.43
N VAL A 149 18.82 3.67 -21.13
CA VAL A 149 17.72 3.74 -22.10
C VAL A 149 16.62 4.65 -21.58
N TRP A 150 15.90 5.27 -22.51
CA TRP A 150 14.76 6.17 -22.22
C TRP A 150 15.07 7.21 -21.14
N SER A 151 16.15 7.96 -21.35
CA SER A 151 16.65 8.96 -20.41
C SER A 151 17.24 10.14 -21.18
N VAL A 152 17.27 11.32 -20.56
CA VAL A 152 17.98 12.47 -21.12
C VAL A 152 19.46 12.15 -21.33
N ASP A 153 20.09 11.43 -20.39
CA ASP A 153 21.49 11.04 -20.49
C ASP A 153 21.79 10.17 -21.72
N SER A 154 20.97 9.15 -21.97
CA SER A 154 21.11 8.26 -23.13
C SER A 154 20.82 8.98 -24.44
N TRP A 155 19.83 9.87 -24.45
CA TRP A 155 19.52 10.71 -25.60
C TRP A 155 20.68 11.64 -25.96
N LEU A 156 21.26 12.33 -24.98
CA LEU A 156 22.41 13.22 -25.19
C LEU A 156 23.65 12.45 -25.66
N LYS A 157 23.92 11.27 -25.09
CA LYS A 157 25.00 10.38 -25.54
C LYS A 157 24.79 9.93 -26.99
N GLY A 158 23.57 9.50 -27.33
CA GLY A 158 23.20 9.10 -28.69
C GLY A 158 23.34 10.26 -29.70
N ARG A 159 22.99 11.49 -29.31
CA ARG A 159 23.14 12.68 -30.15
C ARG A 159 24.61 13.01 -30.43
N LYS A 160 25.49 12.83 -29.44
CA LYS A 160 26.94 12.97 -29.63
C LYS A 160 27.48 11.89 -30.57
N ALA A 161 27.08 10.63 -30.36
CA ALA A 161 27.49 9.51 -31.22
C ALA A 161 27.01 9.69 -32.67
N ALA A 162 25.76 10.12 -32.89
CA ALA A 162 25.21 10.36 -34.24
C ALA A 162 25.90 11.51 -35.00
N ARG A 163 26.56 12.45 -34.30
CA ARG A 163 27.39 13.49 -34.92
C ARG A 163 28.78 12.98 -35.32
N THR A 164 29.24 11.90 -34.70
CA THR A 164 30.62 11.40 -34.85
C THR A 164 30.69 10.12 -35.67
N TRP A 165 29.62 9.32 -35.72
CA TRP A 165 29.61 8.00 -36.36
C TRP A 165 28.83 8.00 -37.69
N PRO A 166 29.25 7.19 -38.68
CA PRO A 166 28.52 7.03 -39.95
C PRO A 166 27.09 6.52 -39.74
N GLN A 167 26.14 7.02 -40.52
CA GLN A 167 24.69 6.72 -40.40
C GLN A 167 24.31 5.23 -40.53
N TYR A 168 25.18 4.38 -41.09
CA TYR A 168 24.93 2.94 -41.25
C TYR A 168 25.23 2.11 -40.00
N ALA A 169 25.88 2.69 -38.97
CA ALA A 169 26.10 2.02 -37.70
C ALA A 169 24.79 1.99 -36.90
N LYS A 170 23.95 0.98 -37.12
CA LYS A 170 22.82 0.69 -36.22
C LYS A 170 23.38 0.33 -34.85
N THR A 171 23.36 1.27 -33.91
CA THR A 171 23.68 1.00 -32.50
C THR A 171 22.62 0.07 -31.93
N GLU A 172 23.01 -1.18 -31.65
CA GLU A 172 22.22 -2.07 -30.82
C GLU A 172 21.98 -1.42 -29.44
N PRO A 173 20.81 -1.66 -28.81
CA PRO A 173 20.54 -1.14 -27.49
C PRO A 173 21.55 -1.70 -26.48
N PRO A 174 22.04 -0.87 -25.54
CA PRO A 174 23.08 -1.29 -24.61
C PRO A 174 22.55 -2.37 -23.64
N ARG A 175 23.34 -3.42 -23.43
CA ARG A 175 22.98 -4.58 -22.60
C ARG A 175 23.84 -4.62 -21.35
N PHE A 176 23.22 -4.88 -20.21
CA PHE A 176 23.89 -4.92 -18.91
C PHE A 176 23.43 -6.14 -18.12
N GLU A 177 24.24 -6.52 -17.13
CA GLU A 177 23.90 -7.58 -16.19
C GLU A 177 22.65 -7.20 -15.38
N ILE A 178 21.72 -8.14 -15.26
CA ILE A 178 20.40 -7.92 -14.66
C ILE A 178 20.37 -8.06 -13.14
N TRP A 179 21.52 -8.14 -12.46
CA TRP A 179 21.57 -8.34 -11.01
C TRP A 179 20.77 -7.29 -10.23
N PRO A 180 20.74 -5.97 -10.59
CA PRO A 180 19.94 -5.00 -9.85
C PRO A 180 18.44 -5.27 -10.03
N GLN A 181 18.04 -5.69 -11.23
CA GLN A 181 16.65 -6.09 -11.51
C GLN A 181 16.26 -7.34 -10.72
N ARG A 182 17.16 -8.33 -10.58
CA ARG A 182 16.93 -9.50 -9.73
C ARG A 182 16.80 -9.15 -8.26
N LEU A 183 17.67 -8.28 -7.73
CA LEU A 183 17.55 -7.83 -6.34
C LEU A 183 16.22 -7.10 -6.09
N MET A 184 15.76 -6.29 -7.04
CA MET A 184 14.45 -5.63 -6.93
C MET A 184 13.27 -6.61 -6.97
N GLN A 185 13.35 -7.64 -7.81
CA GLN A 185 12.35 -8.72 -7.86
C GLN A 185 12.32 -9.51 -6.54
N ILE A 186 13.49 -9.83 -5.98
CA ILE A 186 13.63 -10.51 -4.69
C ILE A 186 13.10 -9.61 -3.57
N LEU A 187 13.44 -8.32 -3.56
CA LEU A 187 12.93 -7.34 -2.59
C LEU A 187 11.40 -7.36 -2.55
N ILE A 188 10.72 -7.27 -3.71
CA ILE A 188 9.25 -7.33 -3.76
C ILE A 188 8.71 -8.67 -3.29
N ALA A 189 9.35 -9.78 -3.67
CA ALA A 189 8.93 -11.09 -3.22
C ALA A 189 9.04 -11.25 -1.69
N LEU A 190 10.11 -10.72 -1.09
CA LEU A 190 10.31 -10.68 0.35
C LEU A 190 9.34 -9.73 1.06
N VAL A 191 9.00 -8.59 0.44
CA VAL A 191 7.98 -7.67 0.96
C VAL A 191 6.62 -8.38 1.04
N TYR A 192 6.19 -9.10 0.00
CA TYR A 192 4.93 -9.85 0.08
C TYR A 192 4.99 -11.00 1.07
N PHE A 193 6.07 -11.76 1.08
CA PHE A 193 6.23 -12.83 2.06
C PHE A 193 6.20 -12.30 3.50
N GLY A 194 6.94 -11.22 3.78
CA GLY A 194 6.91 -10.54 5.07
C GLY A 194 5.52 -9.98 5.41
N ALA A 195 4.82 -9.41 4.43
CA ALA A 195 3.45 -8.93 4.60
C ALA A 195 2.51 -10.09 4.98
N ALA A 196 2.60 -11.25 4.34
CA ALA A 196 1.82 -12.43 4.69
C ALA A 196 2.13 -12.93 6.10
N VAL A 197 3.42 -13.00 6.46
CA VAL A 197 3.85 -13.39 7.81
C VAL A 197 3.27 -12.44 8.85
N THR A 198 3.38 -11.12 8.64
CA THR A 198 2.80 -10.15 9.60
C THR A 198 1.30 -10.31 9.73
N LYS A 199 0.56 -10.53 8.64
CA LYS A 199 -0.89 -10.76 8.67
C LYS A 199 -1.27 -12.03 9.41
N LEU A 200 -0.52 -13.12 9.22
CA LEU A 200 -0.75 -14.39 9.93
C LEU A 200 -0.54 -14.25 11.44
N HIS A 201 0.36 -13.37 11.89
CA HIS A 201 0.62 -13.12 13.30
C HIS A 201 -0.31 -12.08 13.93
N THR A 202 -1.11 -11.37 13.12
CA THR A 202 -2.04 -10.35 13.63
C THR A 202 -3.39 -11.01 13.99
N PRO A 203 -3.78 -11.02 15.28
CA PRO A 203 -5.08 -11.54 15.69
C PRO A 203 -6.24 -10.80 15.00
N GLY A 204 -7.26 -11.54 14.59
CA GLY A 204 -8.43 -10.99 13.91
C GLY A 204 -8.22 -10.68 12.42
N TYR A 205 -7.02 -10.88 11.86
CA TYR A 205 -6.80 -10.60 10.43
C TYR A 205 -7.54 -11.60 9.54
N LEU A 206 -7.46 -12.91 9.82
CA LEU A 206 -8.10 -13.95 9.01
C LEU A 206 -9.63 -13.91 9.13
N GLU A 207 -10.13 -13.52 10.28
CA GLU A 207 -11.55 -13.28 10.54
C GLU A 207 -12.07 -12.01 9.86
N GLY A 208 -11.18 -11.17 9.32
CA GLY A 208 -11.50 -9.94 8.61
C GLY A 208 -11.62 -8.70 9.49
N ASP A 209 -11.45 -8.82 10.81
CA ASP A 209 -11.68 -7.75 11.79
C ASP A 209 -10.74 -6.57 11.56
N GLN A 210 -9.45 -6.85 11.35
CA GLN A 210 -8.47 -5.81 11.05
C GLN A 210 -8.85 -5.03 9.79
N ILE A 211 -9.27 -5.73 8.74
CA ILE A 211 -9.68 -5.07 7.49
C ILE A 211 -10.94 -4.24 7.72
N ILE A 212 -11.91 -4.73 8.50
CA ILE A 212 -13.12 -3.99 8.86
C ILE A 212 -12.74 -2.70 9.60
N TYR A 213 -11.86 -2.74 10.61
CA TYR A 213 -11.39 -1.55 11.30
C TYR A 213 -10.76 -0.52 10.36
N TRP A 214 -9.85 -0.96 9.48
CA TRP A 214 -9.22 -0.06 8.52
C TRP A 214 -10.21 0.49 7.49
N ALA A 215 -11.19 -0.31 7.07
CA ALA A 215 -12.22 0.07 6.10
C ALA A 215 -13.28 1.02 6.66
N MET A 216 -13.46 1.09 7.98
CA MET A 216 -14.28 2.13 8.64
C MET A 216 -13.48 3.40 8.91
N SER A 217 -12.15 3.28 9.03
CA SER A 217 -11.29 4.42 9.34
C SER A 217 -11.05 5.29 8.10
N ARG A 218 -11.15 6.61 8.26
CA ARG A 218 -10.68 7.57 7.24
C ARG A 218 -9.27 8.07 7.53
N TYR A 219 -8.49 7.28 8.28
CA TYR A 219 -7.14 7.64 8.73
C TYR A 219 -6.19 7.90 7.56
N ASN A 220 -6.28 7.09 6.49
CA ASN A 220 -5.43 7.25 5.32
C ASN A 220 -5.95 8.37 4.40
N ASN A 221 -7.08 8.12 3.74
CA ASN A 221 -7.79 9.06 2.88
C ASN A 221 -9.26 8.64 2.80
N PRO A 222 -10.17 9.55 2.38
CA PRO A 222 -11.54 9.17 2.01
C PRO A 222 -11.55 8.07 0.95
N HIS A 223 -12.46 7.11 1.11
CA HIS A 223 -12.59 5.99 0.19
C HIS A 223 -14.05 5.57 0.02
N PRO A 224 -14.49 5.18 -1.19
CA PRO A 224 -15.90 4.96 -1.47
C PRO A 224 -16.43 3.57 -1.06
N LEU A 225 -15.58 2.55 -0.92
CA LEU A 225 -16.04 1.17 -0.75
C LEU A 225 -15.83 0.59 0.66
N GLY A 226 -14.95 1.18 1.48
CA GLY A 226 -14.59 0.61 2.78
C GLY A 226 -15.79 0.34 3.69
N GLU A 227 -16.59 1.37 3.97
CA GLU A 227 -17.79 1.28 4.82
C GLU A 227 -18.85 0.31 4.25
N PHE A 228 -18.95 0.18 2.92
CA PHE A 228 -19.86 -0.77 2.29
C PHE A 228 -19.39 -2.22 2.48
N LEU A 229 -18.09 -2.48 2.39
CA LEU A 229 -17.53 -3.83 2.55
C LEU A 229 -17.72 -4.40 3.95
N THR A 230 -17.81 -3.54 4.98
CA THR A 230 -18.03 -3.99 6.37
C THR A 230 -19.40 -4.61 6.59
N GLN A 231 -20.36 -4.35 5.70
CA GLN A 231 -21.68 -5.00 5.70
C GLN A 231 -21.61 -6.47 5.26
N PHE A 232 -20.50 -6.91 4.67
CA PHE A 232 -20.29 -8.27 4.15
C PHE A 232 -19.05 -8.92 4.77
N PRO A 233 -19.05 -9.17 6.09
CA PRO A 233 -17.86 -9.59 6.82
C PRO A 233 -17.26 -10.92 6.35
N ILE A 234 -18.09 -11.87 5.90
CA ILE A 234 -17.61 -13.15 5.33
C ILE A 234 -16.79 -12.91 4.06
N ILE A 235 -17.18 -11.94 3.23
CA ILE A 235 -16.41 -11.56 2.02
C ILE A 235 -15.07 -10.98 2.46
N VAL A 236 -15.05 -10.14 3.49
CA VAL A 236 -13.81 -9.55 4.03
C VAL A 236 -12.88 -10.62 4.59
N SER A 237 -13.41 -11.59 5.34
CA SER A 237 -12.63 -12.74 5.81
C SER A 237 -12.05 -13.54 4.63
N ALA A 238 -12.88 -13.88 3.63
CA ALA A 238 -12.40 -14.58 2.43
C ALA A 238 -11.31 -13.80 1.68
N MET A 239 -11.46 -12.48 1.52
CA MET A 239 -10.43 -11.60 0.96
C MET A 239 -9.13 -11.63 1.77
N SER A 240 -9.21 -11.75 3.09
CA SER A 240 -8.05 -11.86 3.99
C SER A 240 -7.26 -13.14 3.72
N TYR A 241 -7.95 -14.28 3.60
CA TYR A 241 -7.33 -15.55 3.22
C TYR A 241 -6.72 -15.48 1.81
N ILE A 242 -7.47 -14.96 0.83
CA ILE A 242 -6.99 -14.82 -0.55
C ILE A 242 -5.72 -13.96 -0.60
N ALA A 243 -5.69 -12.84 0.13
CA ALA A 243 -4.54 -11.96 0.20
C ALA A 243 -3.30 -12.70 0.71
N ILE A 244 -3.40 -13.42 1.83
CA ILE A 244 -2.26 -14.17 2.41
C ILE A 244 -1.80 -15.29 1.47
N VAL A 245 -2.74 -16.09 0.94
CA VAL A 245 -2.40 -17.18 0.02
C VAL A 245 -1.70 -16.63 -1.22
N TRP A 246 -2.22 -15.53 -1.79
CA TRP A 246 -1.59 -14.88 -2.94
C TRP A 246 -0.21 -14.30 -2.61
N GLU A 247 -0.05 -13.62 -1.48
CA GLU A 247 1.23 -13.04 -1.04
C GLU A 247 2.32 -14.11 -0.85
N ILE A 248 1.96 -15.26 -0.25
CA ILE A 248 2.86 -16.41 -0.11
C ILE A 248 3.13 -17.05 -1.47
N ALA A 249 2.11 -17.23 -2.32
CA ALA A 249 2.27 -17.86 -3.63
C ALA A 249 3.10 -16.98 -4.58
N PHE A 250 3.07 -15.65 -4.43
CA PHE A 250 3.74 -14.70 -5.31
C PHE A 250 5.22 -15.03 -5.49
N ILE A 251 5.96 -15.30 -4.40
CA ILE A 251 7.40 -15.62 -4.43
C ILE A 251 7.74 -16.84 -5.28
N PHE A 252 6.80 -17.76 -5.50
CA PHE A 252 7.02 -18.96 -6.32
C PHE A 252 6.46 -18.80 -7.74
N VAL A 253 5.29 -18.20 -7.87
CA VAL A 253 4.53 -18.12 -9.12
C VAL A 253 5.10 -17.07 -10.08
N VAL A 254 5.60 -15.94 -9.57
CA VAL A 254 6.02 -14.80 -10.38
C VAL A 254 7.20 -15.12 -11.33
N TRP A 255 7.99 -16.16 -11.02
CA TRP A 255 9.13 -16.59 -11.83
C TRP A 255 8.72 -17.45 -13.03
N ARG A 256 7.51 -18.00 -13.04
CA ARG A 256 7.01 -18.88 -14.11
C ARG A 256 6.47 -18.05 -15.26
N LYS A 257 6.73 -18.47 -16.51
CA LYS A 257 6.32 -17.71 -17.72
C LYS A 257 4.81 -17.39 -17.74
N TRP A 258 3.98 -18.39 -17.42
CA TRP A 258 2.51 -18.26 -17.37
C TRP A 258 2.02 -17.64 -16.05
N GLY A 259 2.69 -17.96 -14.93
CA GLY A 259 2.33 -17.49 -13.60
C GLY A 259 2.62 -16.00 -13.39
N ARG A 260 3.68 -15.47 -14.00
CA ARG A 260 4.10 -14.07 -13.90
C ARG A 260 2.97 -13.06 -14.20
N PRO A 261 2.32 -13.06 -15.38
CA PRO A 261 1.26 -12.10 -15.66
C PRO A 261 0.07 -12.24 -14.69
N ILE A 262 -0.25 -13.47 -14.26
CA ILE A 262 -1.34 -13.70 -13.29
C ILE A 262 -0.96 -13.12 -11.92
N ALA A 263 0.24 -13.42 -11.42
CA ALA A 263 0.72 -12.93 -10.13
C ALA A 263 0.78 -11.39 -10.09
N LEU A 264 1.32 -10.77 -11.14
CA LEU A 264 1.39 -9.30 -11.24
C LEU A 264 0.00 -8.67 -11.44
N GLY A 265 -0.87 -9.30 -12.22
CA GLY A 265 -2.24 -8.82 -12.46
C GLY A 265 -3.09 -8.86 -11.18
N LEU A 266 -3.05 -9.98 -10.44
CA LEU A 266 -3.70 -10.11 -9.15
C LEU A 266 -3.13 -9.12 -8.12
N GLY A 267 -1.81 -8.92 -8.12
CA GLY A 267 -1.18 -7.92 -7.26
C GLY A 267 -1.61 -6.49 -7.60
N ALA A 268 -1.72 -6.15 -8.89
CA ALA A 268 -2.18 -4.84 -9.31
C ALA A 268 -3.66 -4.63 -8.93
N ALA A 269 -4.50 -5.65 -9.14
CA ALA A 269 -5.90 -5.63 -8.70
C ALA A 269 -6.03 -5.49 -7.18
N PHE A 270 -5.19 -6.18 -6.40
CA PHE A 270 -5.12 -6.03 -4.95
C PHE A 270 -4.78 -4.59 -4.54
N HIS A 271 -3.70 -4.02 -5.10
CA HIS A 271 -3.28 -2.65 -4.80
C HIS A 271 -4.34 -1.62 -5.18
N ILE A 272 -4.93 -1.74 -6.38
CA ILE A 272 -6.04 -0.88 -6.80
C ILE A 272 -7.25 -1.04 -5.87
N GLY A 273 -7.57 -2.28 -5.47
CA GLY A 273 -8.62 -2.57 -4.49
C GLY A 273 -8.40 -1.82 -3.19
N THR A 274 -7.18 -1.84 -2.63
CA THR A 274 -6.85 -1.13 -1.39
C THR A 274 -6.95 0.40 -1.51
N THR A 275 -6.79 0.97 -2.70
CA THR A 275 -7.07 2.39 -2.95
C THR A 275 -8.54 2.71 -2.67
N PHE A 276 -9.47 1.86 -3.14
CA PHE A 276 -10.91 2.09 -3.04
C PHE A 276 -11.53 1.60 -1.73
N SER A 277 -10.94 0.60 -1.08
CA SER A 277 -11.45 0.04 0.18
C SER A 277 -10.78 0.62 1.42
N LEU A 278 -9.51 1.04 1.37
CA LEU A 278 -8.73 1.48 2.53
C LEU A 278 -8.12 2.89 2.38
N GLY A 279 -8.36 3.58 1.25
CA GLY A 279 -7.84 4.93 1.00
C GLY A 279 -6.32 5.00 0.85
N LEU A 280 -5.66 3.91 0.44
CA LEU A 280 -4.22 3.90 0.22
C LEU A 280 -3.89 4.43 -1.19
N TYR A 281 -3.37 5.65 -1.32
CA TYR A 281 -3.05 6.21 -2.64
C TYR A 281 -1.60 5.94 -3.06
N ILE A 282 -0.63 6.32 -2.22
CA ILE A 282 0.79 6.28 -2.60
C ILE A 282 1.35 4.86 -2.60
N PHE A 283 0.99 4.04 -1.61
CA PHE A 283 1.49 2.67 -1.48
C PHE A 283 1.16 1.78 -2.70
N PRO A 284 -0.09 1.75 -3.20
CA PRO A 284 -0.43 1.08 -4.46
C PRO A 284 0.37 1.58 -5.66
N MET A 285 0.50 2.91 -5.83
CA MET A 285 1.22 3.49 -6.95
C MET A 285 2.71 3.10 -6.96
N VAL A 286 3.38 3.16 -5.81
CA VAL A 286 4.78 2.72 -5.67
C VAL A 286 4.89 1.22 -5.98
N SER A 287 4.02 0.39 -5.39
CA SER A 287 4.09 -1.08 -5.55
C SER A 287 3.88 -1.52 -7.00
N ILE A 288 2.86 -0.98 -7.68
CA ILE A 288 2.58 -1.27 -9.09
C ILE A 288 3.71 -0.75 -9.98
N SER A 289 4.29 0.41 -9.67
CA SER A 289 5.45 0.94 -10.40
C SER A 289 6.65 -0.01 -10.36
N ILE A 290 6.85 -0.71 -9.25
CA ILE A 290 7.98 -1.64 -9.11
C ILE A 290 7.73 -2.95 -9.88
N TYR A 291 6.48 -3.34 -10.15
CA TYR A 291 6.18 -4.55 -10.94
C TYR A 291 6.78 -4.54 -12.34
N PHE A 292 7.06 -3.36 -12.90
CA PHE A 292 7.76 -3.24 -14.17
C PHE A 292 9.19 -3.83 -14.14
N CYS A 293 9.78 -4.06 -12.96
CA CYS A 293 11.02 -4.83 -12.84
C CYS A 293 10.87 -6.30 -13.28
N PHE A 294 9.66 -6.84 -13.41
CA PHE A 294 9.41 -8.20 -13.92
C PHE A 294 9.26 -8.27 -15.45
N LEU A 295 9.29 -7.12 -16.15
CA LEU A 295 9.34 -7.09 -17.60
C LEU A 295 10.65 -7.66 -18.13
N LYS A 296 10.55 -8.49 -19.17
CA LYS A 296 11.67 -8.99 -19.95
C LYS A 296 11.82 -8.18 -21.23
N GLU A 297 13.01 -8.22 -21.81
CA GLU A 297 13.28 -7.61 -23.12
C GLU A 297 12.26 -8.02 -24.19
N GLN A 298 11.89 -9.31 -24.20
CA GLN A 298 10.90 -9.89 -25.13
C GLN A 298 9.50 -9.26 -25.00
N ASP A 299 9.08 -8.94 -23.78
CA ASP A 299 7.75 -8.36 -23.51
C ASP A 299 7.67 -6.96 -24.14
N VAL A 300 8.75 -6.18 -24.01
CA VAL A 300 8.85 -4.82 -24.57
C VAL A 300 8.95 -4.85 -26.09
N GLN A 301 9.72 -5.78 -26.65
CA GLN A 301 9.82 -5.96 -28.11
C GLN A 301 8.49 -6.37 -28.71
N TRP A 302 7.77 -7.30 -28.08
CA TRP A 302 6.43 -7.73 -28.48
C TRP A 302 5.44 -6.55 -28.45
N LEU A 303 5.40 -5.80 -27.34
CA LEU A 303 4.51 -4.64 -27.21
C LEU A 303 4.84 -3.57 -28.27
N SER A 304 6.12 -3.29 -28.48
CA SER A 304 6.59 -2.34 -29.49
C SER A 304 6.19 -2.77 -30.90
N ALA A 305 6.31 -4.05 -31.24
CA ALA A 305 5.89 -4.57 -32.54
C ALA A 305 4.37 -4.50 -32.72
N HIS A 306 3.61 -4.81 -31.66
CA HIS A 306 2.14 -4.73 -31.67
C HIS A 306 1.67 -3.28 -31.86
N LEU A 307 2.22 -2.33 -31.10
CA LEU A 307 1.92 -0.90 -31.24
C LEU A 307 2.27 -0.38 -32.64
N ARG A 308 3.38 -0.81 -33.25
CA ARG A 308 3.72 -0.46 -34.64
C ARG A 308 2.74 -1.04 -35.66
N ARG A 309 2.17 -2.21 -35.41
CA ARG A 309 1.13 -2.80 -36.28
C ARG A 309 -0.17 -2.01 -36.17
N LEU A 310 -0.62 -1.71 -34.95
CA LEU A 310 -1.79 -0.87 -34.71
C LEU A 310 -1.61 0.52 -35.31
N TYR A 311 -0.43 1.12 -35.18
CA TYR A 311 -0.06 2.38 -35.81
C TYR A 311 -0.23 2.34 -37.33
N ARG A 312 0.22 1.26 -37.98
CA ARG A 312 0.10 1.08 -39.44
C ARG A 312 -1.32 0.77 -39.90
N GLN A 313 -2.18 0.28 -39.01
CA GLN A 313 -3.55 -0.13 -39.33
C GLN A 313 -4.60 0.95 -39.01
N GLY A 314 -4.35 1.81 -38.01
CA GLY A 314 -5.26 2.88 -37.60
C GLY A 314 -4.91 4.22 -38.21
N GLY A 315 -5.49 4.56 -39.37
CA GLY A 315 -5.25 5.84 -40.05
C GLY A 315 -5.50 7.09 -39.17
N TRP A 316 -6.49 7.03 -38.27
CA TRP A 316 -6.77 8.10 -37.30
C TRP A 316 -5.69 8.21 -36.22
N PHE A 317 -5.19 7.08 -35.69
CA PHE A 317 -4.14 7.07 -34.68
C PHE A 317 -2.80 7.53 -35.26
N GLN A 318 -2.50 7.12 -36.50
CA GLN A 318 -1.35 7.60 -37.25
C GLN A 318 -1.39 9.12 -37.45
N GLN A 319 -2.51 9.67 -37.94
CA GLN A 319 -2.65 11.12 -38.14
C GLN A 319 -2.50 11.92 -36.85
N ASN A 320 -3.07 11.45 -35.73
CA ASN A 320 -2.93 12.13 -34.44
C ASN A 320 -1.51 12.07 -33.88
N MET A 321 -0.83 10.93 -34.05
CA MET A 321 0.55 10.77 -33.59
C MET A 321 1.53 11.58 -34.45
N ASP A 322 1.33 11.62 -35.77
CA ASP A 322 2.11 12.44 -36.69
C ASP A 322 1.89 13.93 -36.41
N ARG A 323 0.64 14.35 -36.15
CA ARG A 323 0.34 15.70 -35.65
C ARG A 323 1.04 16.00 -34.34
N PHE A 324 0.99 15.09 -33.38
CA PHE A 324 1.68 15.25 -32.09
C PHE A 324 3.19 15.36 -32.28
N ARG A 325 3.77 14.53 -33.14
CA ARG A 325 5.20 14.56 -33.47
C ARG A 325 5.59 15.88 -34.13
N LEU A 326 4.79 16.37 -35.07
CA LEU A 326 4.98 17.68 -35.71
C LEU A 326 4.85 18.82 -34.69
N LEU A 327 3.90 18.73 -33.75
CA LEU A 327 3.76 19.67 -32.63
C LEU A 327 5.03 19.66 -31.75
N VAL A 328 5.52 18.48 -31.37
CA VAL A 328 6.75 18.32 -30.60
C VAL A 328 7.96 18.84 -31.38
N GLU A 329 8.00 18.66 -32.70
CA GLU A 329 9.04 19.21 -33.56
C GLU A 329 8.92 20.73 -33.74
N GLN A 330 7.71 21.29 -33.71
CA GLN A 330 7.43 22.73 -33.77
C GLN A 330 7.82 23.45 -32.48
N TYR A 331 7.48 22.88 -31.32
CA TYR A 331 7.89 23.37 -30.01
C TYR A 331 9.28 22.85 -29.60
N ARG A 332 10.01 22.24 -30.54
CA ARG A 332 11.36 21.75 -30.28
C ARG A 332 12.23 22.96 -29.96
N PRO A 333 12.75 23.09 -28.73
CA PRO A 333 13.63 24.20 -28.40
C PRO A 333 14.81 24.16 -29.37
N GLN A 334 15.07 25.29 -30.04
CA GLN A 334 16.29 25.43 -30.82
C GLN A 334 17.47 25.11 -29.89
N PRO A 335 18.49 24.37 -30.36
CA PRO A 335 19.61 24.00 -29.53
C PRO A 335 20.27 25.29 -29.04
N VAL A 336 20.04 25.65 -27.78
CA VAL A 336 20.81 26.70 -27.12
C VAL A 336 22.23 26.16 -27.04
N ALA A 337 23.06 26.57 -27.99
CA ALA A 337 24.36 25.99 -28.27
C ALA A 337 25.41 26.27 -27.18
N SER A 338 25.04 26.87 -26.04
CA SER A 338 25.99 27.33 -25.04
C SER A 338 26.09 26.46 -23.78
N TRP A 339 25.08 25.67 -23.41
CA TRP A 339 25.08 25.01 -22.10
C TRP A 339 25.42 23.51 -22.20
N LYS A 340 26.52 23.11 -21.57
CA LYS A 340 26.84 21.69 -21.36
C LYS A 340 25.78 21.11 -20.41
N SER A 341 25.31 19.89 -20.65
CA SER A 341 24.27 19.26 -19.81
C SER A 341 24.52 19.34 -18.29
N PRO A 342 25.76 19.16 -17.79
CA PRO A 342 26.06 19.37 -16.38
C PRO A 342 25.88 20.83 -15.91
N THR A 343 26.23 21.83 -16.74
CA THR A 343 26.05 23.24 -16.36
C THR A 343 24.57 23.57 -16.24
N ALA A 344 23.75 23.10 -17.20
CA ALA A 344 22.30 23.27 -17.16
C ALA A 344 21.65 22.59 -15.94
N TRP A 345 22.17 21.44 -15.54
CA TRP A 345 21.71 20.73 -14.35
C TRP A 345 22.06 21.51 -13.07
N VAL A 346 23.31 21.99 -12.94
CA VAL A 346 23.79 22.78 -11.79
C VAL A 346 23.03 24.09 -11.66
N THR A 347 22.80 24.80 -12.76
CA THR A 347 22.00 26.02 -12.77
C THR A 347 20.53 25.72 -12.43
N GLY A 348 20.02 24.57 -12.86
CA GLY A 348 18.66 24.13 -12.56
C GLY A 348 18.45 23.93 -11.06
N ILE A 349 19.35 23.20 -10.39
CA ILE A 349 19.26 23.05 -8.93
C ILE A 349 19.48 24.37 -8.20
N ALA A 350 20.43 25.21 -8.63
CA ALA A 350 20.64 26.52 -8.00
C ALA A 350 19.38 27.41 -8.12
N ALA A 351 18.72 27.40 -9.27
CA ALA A 351 17.47 28.13 -9.48
C ALA A 351 16.33 27.57 -8.61
N VAL A 352 16.19 26.23 -8.54
CA VAL A 352 15.18 25.60 -7.67
C VAL A 352 15.43 25.96 -6.21
N LEU A 353 16.67 25.87 -5.73
CA LEU A 353 17.01 26.23 -4.34
C LEU A 353 16.65 27.69 -4.02
N ALA A 354 17.11 28.63 -4.85
CA ALA A 354 16.86 30.05 -4.64
C ALA A 354 15.36 30.38 -4.72
N LEU A 355 14.66 29.88 -5.74
CA LEU A 355 13.24 30.14 -5.93
C LEU A 355 12.39 29.50 -4.83
N SER A 356 12.68 28.25 -4.46
CA SER A 356 11.95 27.56 -3.39
C SER A 356 12.10 28.29 -2.06
N ILE A 357 13.33 28.65 -1.67
CA ILE A 357 13.55 29.40 -0.43
C ILE A 357 12.83 30.76 -0.47
N TYR A 358 12.88 31.46 -1.61
CA TYR A 358 12.15 32.71 -1.78
C TYR A 358 10.63 32.53 -1.67
N VAL A 359 10.07 31.53 -2.36
CA VAL A 359 8.62 31.27 -2.33
C VAL A 359 8.16 30.86 -0.93
N GLU A 360 8.89 30.00 -0.23
CA GLU A 360 8.55 29.64 1.17
C GLU A 360 8.69 30.86 2.08
N TYR A 361 9.69 31.72 1.84
CA TYR A 361 9.85 32.95 2.59
C TYR A 361 8.63 33.88 2.45
N GLU A 362 8.11 34.03 1.24
CA GLU A 362 6.93 34.85 0.94
C GLU A 362 5.61 34.22 1.39
N GLN A 363 5.52 32.88 1.45
CA GLN A 363 4.31 32.19 1.91
C GLN A 363 3.96 32.54 3.35
N ASP A 364 4.98 32.73 4.20
CA ASP A 364 4.89 33.19 5.59
C ASP A 364 3.59 32.76 6.31
N PRO A 365 3.32 31.45 6.46
CA PRO A 365 2.00 30.95 6.86
C PRO A 365 1.56 31.44 8.24
N TYR A 366 2.51 31.84 9.09
CA TYR A 366 2.27 32.37 10.44
C TYR A 366 2.40 33.89 10.53
N GLY A 367 2.62 34.58 9.40
CA GLY A 367 2.79 36.03 9.33
C GLY A 367 3.96 36.55 10.17
N ILE A 368 5.06 35.79 10.30
CA ILE A 368 6.20 36.16 11.15
C ILE A 368 6.88 37.44 10.63
N ARG A 369 6.84 37.65 9.31
CA ARG A 369 7.54 38.72 8.60
C ARG A 369 6.62 39.90 8.25
N ARG A 370 5.39 39.88 8.74
CA ARG A 370 4.44 40.98 8.57
C ARG A 370 4.84 42.20 9.41
N PRO A 371 4.59 43.44 8.93
CA PRO A 371 4.82 44.65 9.72
C PRO A 371 4.01 44.67 11.02
N GLU A 372 2.85 44.03 11.03
CA GLU A 372 1.95 43.95 12.19
C GLU A 372 2.42 42.94 13.27
N GLY A 373 3.50 42.19 13.00
CA GLY A 373 3.97 41.09 13.84
C GLY A 373 3.29 39.76 13.52
N ARG A 374 3.64 38.72 14.31
CA ARG A 374 3.13 37.36 14.13
C ARG A 374 1.61 37.33 14.17
N MET A 375 0.99 36.51 13.33
CA MET A 375 -0.45 36.26 13.43
C MET A 375 -0.78 35.75 14.83
N THR A 376 -1.73 36.40 15.48
CA THR A 376 -2.24 35.97 16.78
C THR A 376 -3.23 34.84 16.57
N LEU A 377 -3.20 33.85 17.46
CA LEU A 377 -4.27 32.84 17.50
C LEU A 377 -5.60 33.55 17.75
N HIS A 378 -6.60 33.21 16.95
CA HIS A 378 -7.97 33.63 17.19
C HIS A 378 -8.56 32.74 18.28
N GLU A 379 -9.26 33.34 19.24
CA GLU A 379 -10.05 32.57 20.19
C GLU A 379 -11.08 31.75 19.40
N VAL A 380 -11.11 30.45 19.68
CA VAL A 380 -12.06 29.55 19.02
C VAL A 380 -13.46 29.90 19.51
N GLU A 381 -14.43 29.99 18.60
CA GLU A 381 -15.82 30.27 18.94
C GLU A 381 -16.30 29.41 20.11
N PRO A 382 -16.94 29.99 21.16
CA PRO A 382 -17.36 29.25 22.35
C PRO A 382 -18.21 28.01 22.02
N GLU A 383 -18.99 28.05 20.93
CA GLU A 383 -19.78 26.90 20.45
C GLU A 383 -18.90 25.73 20.01
N MET A 384 -17.82 26.02 19.26
CA MET A 384 -16.86 25.02 18.83
C MET A 384 -16.05 24.47 20.02
N VAL A 385 -15.69 25.32 20.98
CA VAL A 385 -15.06 24.88 22.24
C VAL A 385 -16.01 23.96 23.01
N ALA A 386 -17.28 24.34 23.16
CA ALA A 386 -18.30 23.50 23.80
C ALA A 386 -18.51 22.18 23.06
N GLN A 387 -18.39 22.18 21.72
CA GLN A 387 -18.43 20.97 20.91
C GLN A 387 -17.21 20.08 21.12
N MET A 388 -15.99 20.64 21.14
CA MET A 388 -14.74 19.90 21.36
C MET A 388 -14.65 19.33 22.79
N LEU A 389 -15.17 20.06 23.78
CA LEU A 389 -15.22 19.64 25.19
C LEU A 389 -16.48 18.84 25.53
N LYS A 390 -17.38 18.62 24.56
CA LYS A 390 -18.58 17.83 24.78
C LYS A 390 -18.15 16.42 25.24
N PRO A 391 -18.78 15.87 26.29
CA PRO A 391 -18.54 14.49 26.67
C PRO A 391 -18.71 13.59 25.44
N GLU A 392 -17.82 12.60 25.31
CA GLU A 392 -17.93 11.61 24.26
C GLU A 392 -19.36 11.05 24.23
N GLN A 393 -19.99 11.08 23.05
CA GLN A 393 -21.36 10.60 22.91
C GLN A 393 -21.35 9.09 23.12
N THR A 394 -21.71 8.65 24.32
CA THR A 394 -21.85 7.24 24.63
C THR A 394 -22.99 6.65 23.81
N MET A 395 -22.70 5.65 22.98
CA MET A 395 -23.75 4.90 22.29
C MET A 395 -24.70 4.28 23.31
N ARG A 396 -26.02 4.33 23.02
CA ARG A 396 -27.01 3.63 23.86
C ARG A 396 -26.66 2.15 23.86
N GLU A 397 -26.88 1.46 24.98
CA GLU A 397 -26.53 0.04 25.11
C GLU A 397 -27.05 -0.83 23.95
N LYS A 398 -28.28 -0.56 23.47
CA LYS A 398 -28.85 -1.29 22.34
C LYS A 398 -28.14 -1.03 21.00
N ASP A 399 -27.60 0.17 20.78
CA ASP A 399 -26.98 0.56 19.51
C ASP A 399 -25.57 -0.03 19.36
N LYS A 400 -24.98 -0.49 20.46
CA LYS A 400 -23.71 -1.25 20.47
C LYS A 400 -23.86 -2.62 19.82
N PHE A 401 -25.08 -3.13 19.68
CA PHE A 401 -25.35 -4.43 19.07
C PHE A 401 -25.92 -4.21 17.66
N LEU A 402 -25.18 -4.63 16.65
CA LEU A 402 -25.59 -4.56 15.25
C LEU A 402 -26.62 -5.63 14.91
N SER A 403 -26.35 -6.87 15.31
CA SER A 403 -27.23 -8.01 15.07
C SER A 403 -27.02 -9.10 16.12
N VAL A 404 -28.05 -9.92 16.29
CA VAL A 404 -27.96 -11.22 16.97
C VAL A 404 -28.48 -12.25 15.98
N ASP A 405 -27.57 -13.12 15.56
CA ASP A 405 -27.81 -14.17 14.59
C ASP A 405 -27.67 -15.54 15.27
N VAL A 406 -28.54 -16.48 14.90
CA VAL A 406 -28.58 -17.83 15.47
C VAL A 406 -28.42 -18.86 14.36
N GLY A 407 -27.59 -19.88 14.56
CA GLY A 407 -27.30 -20.92 13.55
C GLY A 407 -26.52 -22.09 14.14
N THR A 408 -25.87 -22.90 13.29
CA THR A 408 -25.14 -24.10 13.75
C THR A 408 -23.71 -24.20 13.21
N GLN A 409 -23.35 -23.38 12.23
CA GLN A 409 -22.07 -23.43 11.52
C GLN A 409 -21.42 -22.06 11.49
N MET A 410 -20.10 -22.05 11.70
CA MET A 410 -19.25 -20.88 11.57
C MET A 410 -18.14 -21.12 10.55
N VAL A 411 -17.79 -20.07 9.81
CA VAL A 411 -16.62 -20.04 8.93
C VAL A 411 -15.90 -18.71 9.13
N GLY A 412 -14.59 -18.75 9.35
CA GLY A 412 -13.79 -17.54 9.55
C GLY A 412 -14.25 -16.70 10.74
N GLY A 413 -14.82 -17.32 11.78
CA GLY A 413 -15.37 -16.63 12.94
C GLY A 413 -16.77 -16.02 12.74
N TRP A 414 -17.40 -16.22 11.57
CA TRP A 414 -18.73 -15.70 11.25
C TRP A 414 -19.76 -16.82 11.12
N LEU A 415 -20.97 -16.57 11.62
CA LEU A 415 -22.10 -17.48 11.45
C LEU A 415 -22.61 -17.44 10.00
N ILE A 416 -22.63 -18.59 9.32
CA ILE A 416 -22.98 -18.65 7.88
C ILE A 416 -24.38 -19.20 7.60
N ASN A 417 -24.98 -19.93 8.55
CA ASN A 417 -26.26 -20.60 8.36
C ASN A 417 -27.29 -20.11 9.37
N ARG A 418 -27.79 -18.90 9.14
CA ARG A 418 -28.85 -18.33 9.97
C ARG A 418 -30.11 -19.22 9.87
N LYS A 419 -30.56 -19.74 11.00
CA LYS A 419 -31.79 -20.53 11.08
C LYS A 419 -32.51 -20.27 12.40
N SER A 420 -33.83 -20.41 12.38
CA SER A 420 -34.71 -20.26 13.54
C SER A 420 -35.19 -21.60 14.10
N GLU A 421 -35.00 -22.70 13.37
CA GLU A 421 -35.50 -24.03 13.74
C GLU A 421 -34.34 -24.97 14.06
N PHE A 422 -34.42 -25.63 15.22
CA PHE A 422 -33.38 -26.52 15.74
C PHE A 422 -34.01 -27.82 16.21
N MET A 423 -33.36 -28.94 15.95
CA MET A 423 -33.77 -30.23 16.50
C MET A 423 -33.35 -30.32 17.97
N LEU A 424 -34.12 -31.02 18.81
CA LEU A 424 -33.66 -31.37 20.15
C LEU A 424 -32.31 -32.11 20.10
N GLY A 425 -31.37 -31.70 20.95
CA GLY A 425 -30.00 -32.19 20.96
C GLY A 425 -29.09 -31.62 19.86
N GLU A 426 -29.55 -30.64 19.07
CA GLU A 426 -28.72 -29.94 18.08
C GLU A 426 -28.00 -28.74 18.70
N THR A 427 -26.71 -28.56 18.41
CA THR A 427 -25.95 -27.41 18.91
C THR A 427 -26.46 -26.11 18.28
N MET A 428 -26.77 -25.12 19.12
CA MET A 428 -27.16 -23.78 18.71
C MET A 428 -26.04 -22.79 19.00
N LEU A 429 -25.61 -22.07 17.98
CA LEU A 429 -24.64 -20.99 18.07
C LEU A 429 -25.37 -19.66 17.96
N VAL A 430 -25.09 -18.75 18.89
CA VAL A 430 -25.60 -17.38 18.90
C VAL A 430 -24.43 -16.43 18.73
N GLN A 431 -24.45 -15.63 17.68
CA GLN A 431 -23.45 -14.62 17.41
C GLN A 431 -24.06 -13.23 17.57
N CYS A 432 -23.54 -12.47 18.52
CA CYS A 432 -23.86 -11.06 18.73
C CYS A 432 -22.80 -10.23 18.01
N CYS A 433 -23.17 -9.55 16.93
CA CYS A 433 -22.30 -8.61 16.23
C CYS A 433 -22.36 -7.24 16.92
N LEU A 434 -21.20 -6.62 17.12
CA LEU A 434 -21.04 -5.37 17.86
C LEU A 434 -20.61 -4.22 16.94
N ASN A 435 -21.10 -3.02 17.23
CA ASN A 435 -20.71 -1.79 16.54
C ASN A 435 -19.58 -1.08 17.30
N PRO A 436 -18.41 -0.86 16.70
CA PRO A 436 -17.38 -0.01 17.28
C PRO A 436 -17.74 1.48 17.10
N PRO A 437 -17.27 2.38 17.98
CA PRO A 437 -16.49 2.10 19.19
C PRO A 437 -17.39 1.68 20.37
N HIS A 438 -17.11 0.56 21.03
CA HIS A 438 -17.75 0.19 22.30
C HIS A 438 -16.69 -0.07 23.38
N GLU A 439 -17.06 0.09 24.65
CA GLU A 439 -16.18 -0.27 25.77
C GLU A 439 -16.04 -1.80 25.92
N ASP A 440 -15.27 -2.25 26.91
CA ASP A 440 -15.30 -3.67 27.29
C ASP A 440 -16.67 -3.98 27.91
N LEU A 441 -17.45 -4.85 27.27
CA LEU A 441 -18.83 -5.14 27.64
C LEU A 441 -18.95 -6.51 28.29
N TRP A 442 -19.76 -6.62 29.34
CA TRP A 442 -20.30 -7.92 29.75
C TRP A 442 -21.57 -8.19 28.95
N VAL A 443 -21.57 -9.24 28.13
CA VAL A 443 -22.72 -9.65 27.31
C VAL A 443 -23.31 -10.92 27.90
N ASP A 444 -24.55 -10.82 28.39
CA ASP A 444 -25.34 -11.97 28.83
C ASP A 444 -26.20 -12.46 27.65
N CYS A 445 -26.17 -13.76 27.41
CA CYS A 445 -27.03 -14.43 26.46
C CYS A 445 -27.86 -15.49 27.18
N HIS A 446 -29.17 -15.31 27.19
CA HIS A 446 -30.11 -16.22 27.86
C HIS A 446 -30.93 -16.96 26.82
N PHE A 447 -31.06 -18.27 26.99
CA PHE A 447 -32.07 -19.08 26.31
C PHE A 447 -33.28 -19.21 27.22
N CYS A 448 -34.43 -18.71 26.77
CA CYS A 448 -35.64 -18.56 27.55
C CYS A 448 -36.82 -19.27 26.90
N GLU A 449 -37.75 -19.74 27.70
CA GLU A 449 -39.08 -20.15 27.26
C GLU A 449 -39.97 -18.94 26.96
N GLU A 450 -41.11 -19.19 26.31
CA GLU A 450 -42.16 -18.20 26.10
C GLU A 450 -42.74 -17.62 27.40
N SER A 451 -42.75 -18.40 28.48
CA SER A 451 -43.12 -17.96 29.84
C SER A 451 -42.16 -16.91 30.43
N GLY A 452 -40.99 -16.71 29.81
CA GLY A 452 -39.90 -15.88 30.33
C GLY A 452 -38.96 -16.62 31.29
N ARG A 453 -39.19 -17.91 31.56
CA ARG A 453 -38.27 -18.76 32.33
C ARG A 453 -36.94 -18.90 31.59
N ILE A 454 -35.83 -18.64 32.28
CA ILE A 454 -34.48 -18.82 31.73
C ILE A 454 -34.11 -20.30 31.86
N VAL A 455 -33.88 -20.95 30.73
CA VAL A 455 -33.44 -22.36 30.64
C VAL A 455 -31.92 -22.43 30.75
N TYR A 456 -31.21 -21.62 29.95
CA TYR A 456 -29.75 -21.50 30.00
C TYR A 456 -29.32 -20.04 30.10
N ARG A 457 -28.24 -19.81 30.85
CA ARG A 457 -27.54 -18.53 30.93
C ARG A 457 -26.08 -18.75 30.54
N ALA A 458 -25.62 -17.97 29.57
CA ALA A 458 -24.21 -17.81 29.26
C ALA A 458 -23.85 -16.33 29.31
N GLY A 459 -22.62 -16.02 29.68
CA GLY A 459 -22.15 -14.64 29.73
C GLY A 459 -20.65 -14.61 29.45
N GLN A 460 -20.20 -13.56 28.76
CA GLN A 460 -18.77 -13.35 28.52
C GLN A 460 -18.43 -11.87 28.41
N ILE A 461 -17.15 -11.57 28.61
CA ILE A 461 -16.59 -10.26 28.30
C ILE A 461 -16.36 -10.18 26.79
N ALA A 462 -16.89 -9.14 26.16
CA ALA A 462 -16.54 -8.71 24.82
C ALA A 462 -15.61 -7.49 24.94
N PRO A 463 -14.28 -7.67 24.76
CA PRO A 463 -13.32 -6.57 24.73
C PRO A 463 -13.67 -5.56 23.63
N ARG A 464 -13.27 -4.29 23.82
CA ARG A 464 -13.48 -3.19 22.86
C ARG A 464 -12.95 -3.45 21.44
N GLU A 465 -11.96 -4.34 21.32
CA GLU A 465 -11.35 -4.75 20.05
C GLU A 465 -12.09 -5.91 19.34
N ASN A 466 -13.14 -6.47 19.96
CA ASN A 466 -13.90 -7.57 19.37
C ASN A 466 -15.17 -7.04 18.70
N LEU A 467 -15.33 -7.33 17.42
CA LEU A 467 -16.54 -6.99 16.66
C LEU A 467 -17.71 -7.96 16.90
N ARG A 468 -17.52 -8.98 17.74
CA ARG A 468 -18.54 -10.01 18.00
C ARG A 468 -18.32 -10.76 19.32
N ALA A 469 -19.41 -11.29 19.85
CA ALA A 469 -19.43 -12.24 20.96
C ALA A 469 -20.21 -13.49 20.52
N VAL A 470 -19.66 -14.69 20.72
CA VAL A 470 -20.28 -15.96 20.32
C VAL A 470 -20.61 -16.81 21.54
N PHE A 471 -21.81 -17.34 21.57
CA PHE A 471 -22.32 -18.24 22.61
C PHE A 471 -22.76 -19.56 22.00
N GLN A 472 -22.60 -20.64 22.76
CA GLN A 472 -23.02 -21.97 22.36
C GLN A 472 -24.01 -22.50 23.38
N PHE A 473 -25.17 -22.97 22.90
CA PHE A 473 -26.18 -23.64 23.70
C PHE A 473 -26.42 -25.04 23.15
N TYR A 474 -26.76 -25.95 24.05
CA TYR A 474 -27.15 -27.31 23.73
C TYR A 474 -28.53 -27.57 24.31
N PRO A 475 -29.62 -27.44 23.52
CA PRO A 475 -30.97 -27.76 23.97
C PRO A 475 -31.05 -29.26 24.25
N GLU A 476 -31.07 -29.63 25.53
CA GLU A 476 -31.19 -31.02 25.97
C GLU A 476 -32.50 -31.65 25.51
N GLU A 477 -32.49 -32.98 25.32
CA GLU A 477 -33.66 -33.75 24.87
C GLU A 477 -34.84 -33.75 25.87
N VAL A 478 -34.58 -33.28 27.10
CA VAL A 478 -35.60 -33.13 28.15
C VAL A 478 -36.50 -31.91 27.91
N LEU A 479 -36.07 -30.97 27.06
CA LEU A 479 -36.87 -29.79 26.73
C LEU A 479 -38.05 -30.16 25.83
N GLU A 480 -39.20 -29.53 26.08
CA GLU A 480 -40.37 -29.73 25.24
C GLU A 480 -40.18 -29.03 23.89
N PRO A 481 -40.53 -29.66 22.76
CA PRO A 481 -40.61 -28.99 21.47
C PRO A 481 -41.56 -27.79 21.54
N GLY A 482 -41.16 -26.66 20.96
CA GLY A 482 -41.95 -25.44 21.07
C GLY A 482 -41.17 -24.17 20.75
N ASN A 483 -41.75 -23.02 21.07
CA ASN A 483 -41.16 -21.71 20.86
C ASN A 483 -40.34 -21.26 22.07
N TYR A 484 -39.11 -20.84 21.79
CA TYR A 484 -38.15 -20.33 22.74
C TYR A 484 -37.58 -19.00 22.22
N PHE A 485 -36.83 -18.31 23.08
CA PHE A 485 -36.24 -17.03 22.77
C PHE A 485 -34.78 -16.98 23.22
N ILE A 486 -33.95 -16.38 22.38
CA ILE A 486 -32.63 -15.90 22.75
C ILE A 486 -32.77 -14.44 23.16
N SER A 487 -32.49 -14.16 24.43
CA SER A 487 -32.50 -12.82 25.03
C SER A 487 -31.06 -12.40 25.30
N VAL A 488 -30.60 -11.37 24.59
CA VAL A 488 -29.27 -10.78 24.80
C VAL A 488 -29.42 -9.57 25.69
N LYS A 489 -28.61 -9.50 26.75
CA LYS A 489 -28.61 -8.41 27.72
C LYS A 489 -27.23 -7.77 27.85
N SER A 490 -27.24 -6.45 28.04
CA SER A 490 -26.07 -5.66 28.43
C SER A 490 -26.44 -4.82 29.65
N LYS A 491 -25.55 -4.77 30.66
CA LYS A 491 -25.79 -4.06 31.94
C LYS A 491 -27.15 -4.41 32.57
N GLY A 492 -27.53 -5.69 32.50
CA GLY A 492 -28.77 -6.23 33.04
C GLY A 492 -30.05 -5.90 32.24
N LYS A 493 -29.97 -5.11 31.16
CA LYS A 493 -31.11 -4.74 30.31
C LYS A 493 -31.12 -5.57 29.04
N GLU A 494 -32.28 -6.09 28.66
CA GLU A 494 -32.46 -6.75 27.36
C GLU A 494 -32.28 -5.73 26.23
N VAL A 495 -31.32 -6.02 25.35
CA VAL A 495 -30.98 -5.16 24.21
C VAL A 495 -31.59 -5.71 22.91
N LEU A 496 -31.60 -7.03 22.75
CA LEU A 496 -32.11 -7.73 21.57
C LEU A 496 -32.73 -9.07 21.98
N ARG A 497 -33.79 -9.46 21.26
CA ARG A 497 -34.46 -10.76 21.41
C ARG A 497 -34.67 -11.42 20.05
N ARG A 498 -34.43 -12.73 19.96
CA ARG A 498 -34.64 -13.55 18.77
C ARG A 498 -35.48 -14.78 19.10
N SER A 499 -36.46 -15.10 18.26
CA SER A 499 -37.28 -16.32 18.38
C SER A 499 -36.54 -17.53 17.81
N VAL A 500 -36.66 -18.66 18.48
CA VAL A 500 -36.10 -19.96 18.08
C VAL A 500 -37.16 -21.03 18.34
N THR A 501 -37.34 -21.96 17.40
CA THR A 501 -38.29 -23.07 17.53
C THR A 501 -37.51 -24.38 17.67
N LEU A 502 -37.82 -25.13 18.74
CA LEU A 502 -37.30 -26.48 18.95
C LEU A 502 -38.26 -27.51 18.34
N LEU A 503 -37.75 -28.32 17.44
CA LEU A 503 -38.45 -29.41 16.79
C LEU A 503 -38.15 -30.75 17.51
N PRO A 504 -39.13 -31.67 17.56
CA PRO A 504 -38.91 -32.98 18.16
C PRO A 504 -37.80 -33.73 17.42
N LYS A 505 -36.99 -34.50 18.15
CA LYS A 505 -35.97 -35.36 17.55
C LYS A 505 -36.65 -36.41 16.67
N LEU A 506 -36.44 -36.34 15.35
CA LEU A 506 -36.90 -37.38 14.43
C LEU A 506 -36.21 -38.68 14.80
N SER A 507 -36.96 -39.66 15.30
CA SER A 507 -36.42 -40.98 15.57
C SER A 507 -35.91 -41.59 14.26
N ALA A 508 -34.76 -42.25 14.27
CA ALA A 508 -34.21 -42.96 13.11
C ALA A 508 -35.04 -44.21 12.68
N MET A 509 -36.30 -44.33 13.10
CA MET A 509 -37.22 -45.43 12.75
C MET A 509 -38.21 -45.03 11.66
N ALA A 510 -37.71 -44.49 10.55
CA ALA A 510 -38.46 -44.38 9.30
C ALA A 510 -37.52 -44.50 8.10
N ASN A 511 -37.03 -45.72 7.87
CA ASN A 511 -36.62 -46.22 6.55
C ASN A 511 -36.99 -47.70 6.48
#